data_AF-A0A644X2M1-F1
#
_entry.id   AF-A0A644X2M1-F1
#
_cell.length_a   1.000
_cell.length_b   1.000
_cell.length_c   1.000
_cell.angle_alpha   90.00
_cell.angle_beta   90.00
_cell.angle_gamma   90.00
#
_symmetry.space_group_name_H-M   'P 1'
#
loop_
_entity.id
_entity.type
_entity.pdbx_description
1 polymer ?
#
loop_
_entity_poly.entity_id
_entity_poly.type
_entity_poly.pdbx_seq_one_letter_code
_entity_poly.pdbx_strand_id
1 'polypeptide(L)'
;MALAAEYPIEAVVGPEFVTGSTRLKAGSAQKLILNMISTTLMIKMGRVKGNKMVNMQLTNKKLVERGTRMIVEELGLPKDEARELLLKYGSVKKVLDAYK
;
A
#
# COMPACT_ATOMS: atom_id res chain seq x y z
N MET A 1 -28.22 12.66 1.00
CA MET A 1 -26.77 12.77 0.72
C MET A 1 -26.30 11.75 -0.32
N ALA A 2 -26.64 10.46 -0.23
CA ALA A 2 -26.24 9.46 -1.23
C ALA A 2 -26.65 9.81 -2.66
N LEU A 3 -27.87 10.35 -2.85
CA LEU A 3 -28.40 10.79 -4.15
C LEU A 3 -27.61 11.92 -4.83
N ALA A 4 -26.68 12.58 -4.12
CA ALA A 4 -25.82 13.62 -4.68
C ALA A 4 -24.51 13.07 -5.27
N ALA A 5 -24.21 11.77 -5.09
CA ALA A 5 -23.00 11.13 -5.59
C ALA A 5 -23.31 10.22 -6.78
N GLU A 6 -22.42 10.22 -7.78
CA GLU A 6 -22.51 9.33 -8.94
C GLU A 6 -22.34 7.85 -8.54
N TYR A 7 -21.44 7.57 -7.59
CA TYR A 7 -21.18 6.23 -7.06
C TYR A 7 -21.36 6.21 -5.53
N PRO A 8 -22.59 6.11 -5.02
CA PRO A 8 -22.84 6.05 -3.58
C PRO A 8 -22.35 4.72 -2.98
N ILE A 9 -21.69 4.79 -1.81
CA ILE A 9 -21.29 3.63 -1.01
C ILE A 9 -21.99 3.70 0.34
N GLU A 10 -22.94 2.80 0.57
CA GLU A 10 -23.77 2.76 1.78
C GLU A 10 -23.44 1.53 2.64
N ALA A 11 -22.66 1.76 3.70
CA ALA A 11 -22.27 0.70 4.64
C ALA A 11 -23.26 0.60 5.80
N VAL A 12 -24.22 -0.32 5.71
CA VAL A 12 -25.20 -0.57 6.78
C VAL A 12 -24.58 -1.47 7.84
N VAL A 13 -24.13 -0.86 8.95
CA VAL A 13 -23.44 -1.56 10.06
C VAL A 13 -24.37 -1.91 11.23
N GLY A 14 -25.64 -1.49 11.16
CA GLY A 14 -26.63 -1.62 12.24
C GLY A 14 -26.37 -0.72 13.46
N PRO A 15 -27.16 -0.85 14.54
CA PRO A 15 -27.04 -0.02 15.74
C PRO A 15 -25.68 -0.16 16.42
N GLU A 16 -25.10 0.94 16.87
CA GLU A 16 -23.83 0.92 17.60
C GLU A 16 -23.99 0.37 19.02
N PHE A 17 -22.93 -0.22 19.57
CA PHE A 17 -22.94 -0.74 20.94
C PHE A 17 -23.16 0.38 21.97
N VAL A 18 -22.45 1.51 21.80
CA VAL A 18 -22.79 2.76 22.48
C VAL A 18 -23.69 3.55 21.53
N THR A 19 -24.94 3.78 21.95
CA THR A 19 -25.95 4.46 21.13
C THR A 19 -25.41 5.77 20.55
N GLY A 20 -25.41 5.88 19.22
CA GLY A 20 -24.94 7.07 18.49
C GLY A 20 -23.41 7.20 18.34
N SER A 21 -22.59 6.34 18.95
CA SER A 21 -21.13 6.39 18.86
C SER A 21 -20.60 5.80 17.54
N THR A 22 -20.80 6.53 16.43
CA THR A 22 -20.45 6.09 15.06
C THR A 22 -18.95 5.90 14.83
N ARG A 23 -18.07 6.36 15.72
CA ARG A 23 -16.63 6.07 15.66
C ARG A 23 -16.29 4.57 15.75
N LEU A 24 -17.25 3.74 16.16
CA LEU A 24 -17.09 2.29 16.33
C LEU A 24 -17.27 1.55 15.00
N LYS A 25 -18.44 0.95 14.74
CA LYS A 25 -18.64 0.12 13.55
C LYS A 25 -18.65 0.96 12.28
N ALA A 26 -19.35 2.09 12.27
CA ALA A 26 -19.42 2.95 11.09
C ALA A 26 -18.04 3.51 10.72
N GLY A 27 -17.27 4.01 11.70
CA GLY A 27 -15.90 4.48 11.50
C GLY A 27 -14.94 3.38 11.02
N SER A 28 -15.08 2.16 11.56
CA SER A 28 -14.31 1.00 11.11
C SER A 28 -14.65 0.62 9.65
N ALA A 29 -15.94 0.63 9.30
CA ALA A 29 -16.38 0.38 7.93
C ALA A 29 -15.82 1.43 6.95
N GLN A 30 -15.87 2.72 7.32
CA GLN A 30 -15.29 3.79 6.52
C GLN A 30 -13.78 3.60 6.31
N LYS A 31 -13.02 3.24 7.35
CA LYS A 31 -11.58 2.96 7.24
C LYS A 31 -11.32 1.81 6.26
N LEU A 32 -12.08 0.73 6.34
CA LEU A 32 -11.91 -0.40 5.43
C LEU A 32 -12.23 -0.01 3.99
N ILE A 33 -13.30 0.74 3.76
CA ILE A 33 -13.70 1.23 2.42
C ILE A 33 -12.61 2.14 1.83
N LEU A 34 -12.13 3.13 2.59
CA LEU A 34 -11.07 4.03 2.13
C LEU A 34 -9.75 3.28 1.86
N ASN A 35 -9.42 2.30 2.69
CA ASN A 35 -8.26 1.43 2.46
C ASN A 35 -8.41 0.60 1.18
N MET A 36 -9.61 0.06 0.91
CA MET A 36 -9.88 -0.71 -0.32
C MET A 36 -9.73 0.17 -1.56
N ILE A 37 -10.34 1.36 -1.57
CA ILE A 37 -10.27 2.31 -2.70
C ILE A 37 -8.82 2.71 -2.99
N SER A 38 -8.13 3.23 -1.98
CA SER A 38 -6.74 3.71 -2.13
C SER A 38 -5.78 2.58 -2.52
N THR A 39 -5.89 1.41 -1.90
CA THR A 39 -5.01 0.27 -2.21
C THR A 39 -5.26 -0.25 -3.63
N THR A 40 -6.53 -0.37 -4.04
CA THR A 40 -6.90 -0.84 -5.39
C THR A 40 -6.39 0.11 -6.47
N LEU A 41 -6.50 1.42 -6.23
CA LEU A 41 -5.94 2.44 -7.12
C LEU A 41 -4.42 2.27 -7.26
N MET A 42 -3.70 2.11 -6.14
CA MET A 42 -2.24 1.93 -6.17
C MET A 42 -1.81 0.65 -6.90
N ILE A 43 -2.58 -0.43 -6.79
CA ILE A 43 -2.37 -1.67 -7.56
C ILE A 43 -2.57 -1.40 -9.05
N LYS A 44 -3.69 -0.79 -9.46
CA LYS A 44 -3.97 -0.46 -10.87
C LYS A 44 -2.93 0.48 -11.48
N MET A 45 -2.33 1.37 -10.69
CA MET A 45 -1.22 2.24 -11.12
C MET A 45 0.14 1.53 -11.21
N GLY A 46 0.21 0.21 -10.99
CA GLY A 46 1.46 -0.55 -11.07
C GLY A 46 2.48 -0.17 -9.99
N ARG A 47 2.00 0.26 -8.80
CA ARG A 47 2.84 0.55 -7.62
C ARG A 47 3.03 -0.66 -6.70
N VAL A 48 2.33 -1.76 -7.01
CA VAL A 48 2.40 -3.05 -6.34
C VAL A 48 2.69 -4.12 -7.40
N LYS A 49 3.62 -5.03 -7.12
CA LYS A 49 3.94 -6.21 -7.96
C LYS A 49 3.65 -7.47 -7.16
N GLY A 50 2.71 -8.30 -7.61
CA GLY A 50 2.17 -9.39 -6.79
C GLY A 50 1.56 -8.83 -5.51
N ASN A 51 2.15 -9.16 -4.36
CA ASN A 51 1.81 -8.62 -3.04
C ASN A 51 2.89 -7.67 -2.46
N LYS A 52 3.91 -7.30 -3.26
CA LYS A 52 5.04 -6.46 -2.83
C LYS A 52 4.81 -4.99 -3.23
N MET A 53 4.92 -4.07 -2.27
CA MET A 53 4.86 -2.62 -2.52
C MET A 53 6.21 -2.11 -3.08
N VAL A 54 6.33 -2.08 -4.40
CA VAL A 54 7.61 -1.79 -5.08
C VAL A 54 7.94 -0.29 -5.17
N ASN A 55 6.94 0.58 -4.95
CA ASN A 55 7.07 2.04 -4.95
C ASN A 55 7.01 2.65 -3.54
N MET A 56 7.58 1.98 -2.54
CA MET A 56 7.64 2.53 -1.18
C MET A 56 8.66 3.66 -1.08
N GLN A 57 8.39 4.65 -0.23
CA GLN A 57 9.33 5.72 0.11
C GLN A 57 10.33 5.22 1.16
N LEU A 58 11.63 5.42 0.92
CA LEU A 58 12.71 4.92 1.78
C LEU A 58 13.01 5.88 2.95
N THR A 59 12.01 6.16 3.79
CA THR A 59 12.11 7.21 4.83
C THR A 59 12.75 6.77 6.13
N ASN A 60 12.99 5.47 6.32
CA ASN A 60 13.60 4.94 7.54
C ASN A 60 14.31 3.61 7.27
N LYS A 61 15.15 3.20 8.23
CA LYS A 61 15.97 1.98 8.15
C LYS A 61 15.15 0.72 7.86
N LYS A 62 13.97 0.56 8.47
CA LYS A 62 13.07 -0.58 8.25
C LYS A 62 12.61 -0.66 6.80
N LEU A 63 12.26 0.48 6.18
CA LEU A 63 11.81 0.51 4.78
C LEU A 63 12.97 0.25 3.81
N VAL A 64 14.17 0.74 4.12
CA VAL A 64 15.38 0.38 3.36
C VAL A 64 15.64 -1.12 3.43
N GLU A 65 15.64 -1.72 4.62
CA GLU A 65 15.86 -3.16 4.78
C GLU A 65 14.78 -4.00 4.08
N ARG A 66 13.51 -3.59 4.18
CA ARG A 66 12.42 -4.25 3.47
C ARG A 66 12.61 -4.19 1.95
N GLY A 67 12.99 -3.03 1.41
CA GLY A 67 13.27 -2.88 -0.01
C GLY A 67 14.47 -3.71 -0.47
N THR A 68 15.55 -3.74 0.31
CA THR A 68 16.74 -4.55 0.01
C THR A 68 16.36 -6.03 -0.08
N ARG A 69 15.60 -6.53 0.90
CA ARG A 69 15.13 -7.92 0.89
C ARG A 69 14.28 -8.24 -0.34
N MET A 70 13.39 -7.33 -0.74
CA MET A 70 12.58 -7.50 -1.95
C MET A 70 13.45 -7.65 -3.22
N ILE A 71 14.55 -6.92 -3.32
CA ILE A 71 15.47 -7.00 -4.48
C ILE A 71 16.26 -8.31 -4.44
N VAL A 72 16.79 -8.70 -3.28
CA VAL A 72 17.50 -9.99 -3.11
C VAL A 72 16.60 -11.16 -3.51
N GLU A 73 15.35 -11.18 -3.03
CA GLU A 73 14.38 -12.23 -3.37
C GLU A 73 14.03 -12.29 -4.86
N GLU A 74 14.07 -11.15 -5.57
CA GLU A 74 13.61 -11.06 -6.95
C GLU A 74 14.75 -11.24 -7.97
N LEU A 75 15.96 -10.78 -7.66
CA LEU A 75 17.13 -10.78 -8.56
C LEU A 75 18.22 -11.77 -8.12
N GLY A 76 18.15 -12.34 -6.92
CA GLY A 76 19.17 -13.26 -6.41
C GLY A 76 20.51 -12.60 -6.06
N LEU A 77 20.57 -11.28 -6.00
CA LEU A 77 21.79 -10.52 -5.73
C LEU A 77 22.23 -10.63 -4.26
N PRO A 78 23.54 -10.48 -3.98
CA PRO A 78 24.03 -10.27 -2.62
C PRO A 78 23.34 -9.09 -1.95
N LYS A 79 23.13 -9.19 -0.63
CA LYS A 79 22.40 -8.18 0.16
C LYS A 79 23.02 -6.78 0.05
N ASP A 80 24.35 -6.70 0.06
CA ASP A 80 25.06 -5.41 0.03
C ASP A 80 24.88 -4.73 -1.33
N GLU A 81 25.04 -5.48 -2.43
CA GLU A 81 24.78 -4.99 -3.78
C GLU A 81 23.31 -4.55 -3.95
N ALA A 82 22.35 -5.36 -3.51
CA ALA A 82 20.93 -5.01 -3.55
C ALA A 82 20.61 -3.73 -2.76
N ARG A 83 21.32 -3.48 -1.64
CA ARG A 83 21.16 -2.28 -0.83
C ARG A 83 21.73 -1.06 -1.56
N GLU A 84 22.91 -1.16 -2.15
CA GLU A 84 23.53 -0.08 -2.91
C GLU A 84 22.64 0.33 -4.10
N LEU A 85 22.13 -0.65 -4.85
CA LEU A 85 21.20 -0.41 -5.95
C LEU A 85 19.92 0.29 -5.47
N LEU A 86 19.34 -0.18 -4.37
CA LEU A 86 18.13 0.42 -3.83
C LEU A 86 18.33 1.89 -3.46
N LEU A 87 19.46 2.22 -2.84
CA LEU A 87 19.78 3.60 -2.46
C LEU A 87 20.11 4.47 -3.68
N LYS A 88 20.77 3.90 -4.70
CA LYS A 88 21.08 4.58 -5.97
C LYS A 88 19.82 4.94 -6.75
N TYR A 89 18.89 3.99 -6.92
CA TYR A 89 17.68 4.17 -7.73
C TYR A 89 16.49 4.72 -6.93
N GLY A 90 16.53 4.64 -5.60
CA GLY A 90 15.54 5.22 -4.67
C GLY A 90 14.22 4.47 -4.54
N SER A 91 13.98 3.41 -5.31
CA SER A 91 12.80 2.54 -5.16
C SER A 91 13.05 1.15 -5.74
N VAL A 92 12.37 0.14 -5.22
CA VAL A 92 12.48 -1.25 -5.71
C VAL A 92 12.06 -1.34 -7.17
N LYS A 93 10.97 -0.66 -7.56
CA LYS A 93 10.50 -0.67 -8.96
C LYS A 93 11.57 -0.20 -9.93
N LYS A 94 12.21 0.94 -9.66
CA LYS A 94 13.28 1.48 -10.53
C LYS A 94 14.48 0.53 -10.65
N VAL A 95 14.84 -0.18 -9.58
CA VAL A 95 15.90 -1.20 -9.64
C VAL A 95 15.48 -2.34 -10.57
N LEU A 96 14.26 -2.87 -10.39
CA LEU A 96 13.75 -3.97 -11.21
C LEU A 96 13.57 -3.59 -12.69
N ASP A 97 13.19 -2.35 -12.96
CA ASP A 97 13.03 -1.83 -14.33
C ASP A 97 14.40 -1.60 -15.01
N ALA A 98 15.47 -1.33 -14.26
CA ALA A 98 16.82 -1.12 -14.80
C ALA A 98 17.63 -2.42 -14.99
N TYR A 99 17.23 -3.51 -14.32
CA TYR A 99 17.89 -4.83 -14.40
C TYR A 99 17.21 -5.79 -15.40
N LYS A 100 16.13 -5.36 -16.05
CA LYS A 100 15.47 -6.06 -17.15
C LYS A 100 15.90 -5.45 -18.48
#